data_AF-A0A4Y3PU46-F1
#
_entry.id   AF-A0A4Y3PU46-F1
#
_cell.length_a   1.000
_cell.length_b   1.000
_cell.length_c   1.000
_cell.angle_alpha   90.00
_cell.angle_beta   90.00
_cell.angle_gamma   90.00
#
_symmetry.space_group_name_H-M   'P 1'
#
loop_
_entity.id
_entity.type
_entity.pdbx_description
1 polymer ?
#
loop_
_entity_poly.entity_id
_entity_poly.type
_entity_poly.pdbx_seq_one_letter_code
_entity_poly.pdbx_strand_id
1 'polypeptide(L)'
;MAFRAACPACNCAGEYDLLHSLKQTELGWQLFCELCGESVIHFSTEEKEQIFKAMQLTKEYVPDVINAYGELNVKELSSRVAFGAIAKKETEDKA
;
A
#
# COMPACT_ATOMS: atom_id res chain seq x y z
N MET A 1 5.84 -6.11 -3.92
CA MET A 1 4.93 -5.14 -4.59
C MET A 1 4.52 -4.21 -3.48
N ALA A 2 5.16 -3.05 -3.37
CA ALA A 2 4.80 -2.08 -2.36
C ALA A 2 3.63 -1.23 -2.87
N PHE A 3 2.73 -0.86 -1.98
CA PHE A 3 1.63 0.07 -2.26
C PHE A 3 1.65 1.20 -1.24
N ARG A 4 1.07 2.34 -1.62
CA ARG A 4 0.96 3.50 -0.73
C ARG A 4 -0.45 3.61 -0.19
N ALA A 5 -0.56 3.79 1.13
CA ALA A 5 -1.83 4.03 1.80
C ALA A 5 -1.67 5.11 2.87
N ALA A 6 -2.71 5.93 3.05
CA ALA A 6 -2.78 6.88 4.15
C ALA A 6 -3.33 6.19 5.41
N CYS A 7 -2.69 6.42 6.56
CA CYS A 7 -3.24 5.98 7.83
C CYS A 7 -4.50 6.79 8.15
N PRO A 8 -5.64 6.16 8.47
CA PRO A 8 -6.87 6.90 8.79
C PRO A 8 -6.76 7.70 10.09
N ALA A 9 -5.86 7.33 11.01
CA ALA A 9 -5.70 7.98 12.30
C ALA A 9 -4.81 9.24 12.24
N CYS A 10 -3.61 9.13 11.66
CA CYS A 10 -2.65 10.26 11.59
C CYS A 10 -2.60 10.95 10.23
N ASN A 11 -3.33 10.45 9.22
CA ASN A 11 -3.36 10.94 7.84
C ASN A 11 -1.99 10.98 7.14
N CYS A 12 -0.99 10.29 7.68
CA CYS A 12 0.31 10.14 7.05
C CYS A 12 0.29 9.00 6.03
N ALA A 13 0.86 9.26 4.85
CA ALA A 13 1.04 8.23 3.84
C ALA A 13 2.26 7.37 4.16
N GLY A 14 2.07 6.06 4.25
CA GLY A 14 3.12 5.05 4.34
C GLY A 14 3.25 4.25 3.05
N GLU A 15 4.40 3.62 2.88
CA GLU A 15 4.65 2.66 1.81
C GLU A 15 4.74 1.26 2.45
N TYR A 16 3.90 0.35 1.99
CA TYR A 16 3.68 -0.93 2.65
C TYR A 16 3.89 -2.07 1.66
N ASP A 17 4.59 -3.11 2.08
CA ASP A 17 4.66 -4.37 1.35
C ASP A 17 3.83 -5.40 2.11
N LEU A 18 2.65 -5.76 1.59
CA LEU A 18 1.73 -6.69 2.27
C LEU A 18 2.41 -8.03 2.63
N LEU A 19 3.40 -8.47 1.84
CA LEU A 19 4.12 -9.72 2.10
C LEU A 19 4.95 -9.65 3.39
N HIS A 20 5.40 -8.47 3.79
CA HIS A 20 6.36 -8.27 4.88
C HIS A 20 5.81 -7.44 6.05
N SER A 21 4.77 -6.64 5.83
CA SER A 21 4.26 -5.68 6.82
C SER A 21 3.06 -6.20 7.64
N LEU A 22 2.46 -7.34 7.25
CA LEU A 22 1.31 -7.91 7.97
C LEU A 22 1.73 -8.63 9.25
N LYS A 23 1.00 -8.36 10.34
CA LYS A 23 1.15 -9.02 11.63
C LYS A 23 -0.11 -9.79 11.99
N GLN A 24 0.05 -10.99 12.54
CA GLN A 24 -1.07 -11.77 13.06
C GLN A 24 -1.45 -11.26 14.46
N THR A 25 -2.75 -11.09 14.69
CA THR A 25 -3.37 -10.59 15.91
C THR A 25 -4.59 -11.46 16.27
N GLU A 26 -5.21 -11.22 17.41
CA GLU A 26 -6.46 -11.89 17.82
C GLU A 26 -7.62 -11.64 16.85
N LEU A 27 -7.62 -10.49 16.17
CA LEU A 27 -8.65 -10.14 15.20
C LEU A 27 -8.38 -10.75 13.82
N GLY A 28 -7.18 -11.26 13.55
CA GLY A 28 -6.74 -11.70 12.21
C GLY A 28 -5.42 -11.05 11.80
N TRP A 29 -5.23 -10.81 10.51
CA TRP A 29 -4.02 -10.19 9.97
C TRP A 29 -4.20 -8.69 9.83
N GLN A 30 -3.27 -7.91 10.40
CA GLN A 30 -3.35 -6.46 10.41
C GLN A 30 -2.10 -5.82 9.86
N LEU A 31 -2.30 -4.74 9.13
CA LEU A 31 -1.27 -3.79 8.73
C LEU A 31 -1.32 -2.60 9.68
N PHE A 32 -0.18 -2.21 10.22
CA PHE A 32 -0.08 -1.10 11.17
C PHE A 32 0.67 0.08 10.56
N CYS A 33 0.25 1.28 10.94
CA CYS A 33 0.96 2.50 10.58
C CYS A 33 2.29 2.54 11.34
N GLU A 34 3.39 2.77 10.61
CA GLU A 34 4.72 2.86 11.22
C GLU A 34 4.89 4.09 12.13
N LEU A 35 4.06 5.12 11.94
CA LEU A 35 4.16 6.37 12.69
C LEU A 35 3.35 6.36 13.99
N CYS A 36 2.06 6.01 13.92
CA CYS A 36 1.18 6.03 15.09
C CYS A 36 0.86 4.65 15.67
N GLY A 37 1.26 3.57 15.00
CA GLY A 37 0.99 2.19 15.44
C GLY A 37 -0.47 1.75 15.28
N GLU A 38 -1.35 2.59 14.73
CA GLU A 38 -2.77 2.24 14.52
C GLU A 38 -2.96 1.29 13.34
N SER A 39 -4.02 0.47 13.41
CA SER A 39 -4.39 -0.45 12.34
C SER A 39 -4.84 0.34 11.10
N VAL A 40 -4.21 0.07 9.97
CA VAL A 40 -4.50 0.70 8.67
C VAL A 40 -5.46 -0.17 7.86
N ILE A 41 -5.20 -1.48 7.82
CA ILE A 41 -6.03 -2.46 7.09
C ILE A 41 -6.09 -3.75 7.90
N HIS A 42 -7.24 -4.41 7.87
CA HIS A 42 -7.49 -5.71 8.48
C HIS A 42 -7.87 -6.75 7.42
N PHE A 43 -7.43 -7.98 7.63
CA PHE A 43 -7.72 -9.13 6.80
C PHE A 43 -8.05 -10.35 7.66
N SER A 44 -9.04 -11.13 7.27
CA SER A 44 -9.17 -12.53 7.68
C SER A 44 -8.03 -13.38 7.10
N THR A 45 -7.85 -14.59 7.65
CA THR A 45 -6.88 -15.55 7.10
C THR A 45 -7.21 -15.92 5.66
N GLU A 46 -8.49 -16.13 5.34
CA GLU A 46 -8.93 -16.48 3.99
C GLU A 46 -8.66 -15.35 2.99
N GLU A 47 -8.99 -14.11 3.34
CA GLU A 47 -8.72 -12.94 2.49
C GLU A 47 -7.22 -12.78 2.22
N LYS A 48 -6.38 -12.93 3.26
CA LYS A 48 -4.92 -12.89 3.09
C LYS A 48 -4.45 -13.93 2.08
N GLU A 49 -4.90 -15.18 2.22
CA GLU A 49 -4.48 -16.27 1.34
C GLU A 49 -4.92 -16.04 -0.11
N GLN A 50 -6.16 -15.57 -0.31
CA GLN A 50 -6.67 -15.23 -1.64
C GLN A 50 -5.87 -14.09 -2.28
N ILE A 51 -5.57 -13.02 -1.52
CA ILE A 51 -4.76 -11.89 -2.00
C ILE A 51 -3.35 -12.36 -2.36
N PHE A 52 -2.72 -13.16 -1.50
CA PHE A 52 -1.36 -13.64 -1.73
C PHE A 52 -1.29 -14.55 -2.96
N LYS A 53 -2.27 -15.43 -3.12
CA LYS A 53 -2.41 -16.28 -4.31
C LYS A 53 -2.62 -15.43 -5.57
N ALA A 54 -3.48 -14.42 -5.51
CA ALA A 54 -3.69 -13.50 -6.63
C ALA A 54 -2.40 -12.77 -7.01
N MET A 55 -1.65 -12.24 -6.03
CA MET A 55 -0.36 -11.58 -6.26
C MET A 55 0.67 -12.52 -6.92
N GLN A 56 0.70 -13.79 -6.52
CA GLN A 56 1.58 -14.80 -7.14
C GLN A 56 1.17 -15.08 -8.59
N LEU A 57 -0.12 -15.31 -8.85
CA LEU A 57 -0.64 -15.53 -10.21
C LEU A 57 -0.39 -14.33 -11.11
N THR A 58 -0.55 -13.09 -10.62
CA THR A 58 -0.28 -11.89 -11.40
C THR A 58 1.19 -11.79 -11.80
N LYS A 59 2.12 -12.13 -10.88
CA LYS A 59 3.55 -12.17 -11.19
C LYS A 59 3.91 -13.24 -12.21
N GLU A 60 3.24 -14.38 -12.17
CA GLU A 60 3.51 -15.52 -13.05
C GLU A 60 2.93 -15.32 -14.46
N TYR A 61 1.68 -14.88 -14.56
CA TYR A 61 0.94 -14.85 -15.82
C TYR A 61 0.88 -13.50 -16.51
N VAL A 62 1.25 -12.41 -15.80
CA VAL A 62 1.23 -11.07 -16.38
C VAL A 62 2.55 -10.30 -16.19
N PRO A 63 3.72 -10.94 -16.38
CA PRO A 63 5.02 -10.29 -16.17
C PRO A 63 5.23 -9.13 -17.15
N ASP A 64 4.74 -9.25 -18.38
CA ASP A 64 4.93 -8.23 -19.43
C ASP A 64 4.26 -6.90 -19.07
N VAL A 65 3.08 -6.94 -18.45
CA VAL A 65 2.38 -5.74 -17.96
C VAL A 65 3.12 -5.14 -16.78
N ILE A 66 3.56 -5.97 -15.83
CA ILE A 66 4.34 -5.49 -14.68
C ILE A 66 5.62 -4.79 -15.15
N ASN A 67 6.32 -5.38 -16.13
CA ASN A 67 7.55 -4.83 -16.69
C ASN A 67 7.28 -3.53 -17.47
N ALA A 68 6.24 -3.52 -18.33
CA ALA A 68 5.87 -2.34 -19.10
C ALA A 68 5.57 -1.12 -18.19
N TYR A 69 4.92 -1.32 -17.04
CA TYR A 69 4.65 -0.25 -16.07
C TYR A 69 5.76 -0.05 -15.03
N GLY A 70 6.69 -0.99 -14.89
CA GLY A 70 7.83 -0.89 -13.96
C GLY A 70 8.92 0.07 -14.44
N GLU A 71 9.13 0.16 -15.76
CA GLU A 71 10.08 1.07 -16.39
C GLU A 71 9.49 2.46 -16.67
N LEU A 72 8.15 2.55 -16.78
CA LEU A 72 7.47 3.83 -16.88
C LEU A 72 7.52 4.53 -15.52
N ASN A 73 8.26 5.64 -15.46
CA ASN A 73 8.23 6.56 -14.34
C ASN A 73 6.77 7.04 -14.21
N VAL A 74 5.97 6.40 -13.34
CA VAL A 74 4.51 6.55 -13.18
C VAL A 74 4.09 8.02 -12.96
N LYS A 75 5.04 8.92 -12.71
CA LYS A 75 4.90 10.38 -12.70
C LYS A 75 4.46 10.98 -14.04
N GLU A 76 4.71 10.34 -15.18
CA GLU A 76 4.43 10.90 -16.52
C GLU A 76 3.13 10.40 -17.17
N LEU A 77 2.40 9.50 -16.52
CA LEU A 77 1.13 9.00 -17.08
C LEU A 77 0.01 10.04 -16.88
N SER A 78 -0.58 10.47 -18.00
CA SER A 78 -1.67 11.46 -18.07
C SER A 78 -2.97 11.00 -17.40
N SER A 79 -3.09 9.72 -17.04
CA SER A 79 -4.29 9.09 -16.48
C SER A 79 -4.40 9.15 -14.95
N ARG A 80 -3.68 10.04 -14.27
CA ARG A 80 -3.86 10.27 -12.83
C ARG A 80 -5.25 10.82 -12.51
N VAL A 81 -6.21 9.92 -12.28
CA VAL A 81 -7.39 10.21 -11.48
C VAL A 81 -6.94 10.22 -10.03
N ALA A 82 -6.62 11.41 -9.52
CA ALA A 82 -6.36 11.60 -8.10
C ALA A 82 -7.69 11.50 -7.35
N PHE A 83 -8.02 10.32 -6.82
CA PHE A 83 -9.01 10.23 -5.75
C PHE A 83 -8.41 10.96 -4.53
N GLY A 84 -8.95 12.13 -4.18
CA GLY A 84 -8.46 12.97 -3.06
C GLY A 84 -8.37 12.19 -1.74
N ALA A 85 -7.54 12.53 -0.76
CA ALA A 85 -7.14 13.88 -0.33
C ALA A 85 -5.63 14.10 -0.27
N ILE A 86 -5.23 15.37 -0.37
CA ILE A 86 -3.85 15.84 -0.18
C ILE A 86 -3.50 15.68 1.30
N ALA A 87 -2.72 14.66 1.66
CA ALA A 87 -2.03 14.63 2.94
C ALA A 87 -1.17 15.89 3.05
N LYS A 88 -1.35 16.65 4.14
CA LYS A 88 -0.52 17.84 4.40
C LYS A 88 0.93 17.35 4.55
N LYS A 89 1.81 17.81 3.67
CA LYS A 89 3.24 17.85 3.99
C LYS A 89 3.39 18.85 5.12
N GLU A 90 3.95 18.45 6.25
CA GLU A 90 4.65 19.38 7.10
C GLU A 90 5.88 19.85 6.30
N THR A 91 5.72 20.94 5.55
CA THR A 91 6.87 21.79 5.27
C THR A 91 7.20 22.48 6.57
N GLU A 92 8.34 22.10 7.17
CA GLU A 92 8.98 22.84 8.23
C GLU A 92 9.08 24.31 7.81
N ASP A 93 8.21 25.15 8.38
CA ASP A 93 8.55 26.55 8.62
C ASP A 93 9.60 26.54 9.72
N LYS A 94 10.87 26.63 9.31
CA LYS A 94 11.95 27.05 10.20
C LYS A 94 12.71 28.20 9.56
N ALA A 95 12.35 29.38 10.06
CA ALA A 95 13.14 30.60 10.26
C ALA A 95 13.61 31.38 9.02
#